data_AF-A0A1W9UID0-F1
#
_entry.id   AF-A0A1W9UID0-F1
#
_cell.length_a   1.000
_cell.length_b   1.000
_cell.length_c   1.000
_cell.angle_alpha   90.00
_cell.angle_beta   90.00
_cell.angle_gamma   90.00
#
_symmetry.space_group_name_H-M   'P 1'
#
loop_
_entity.id
_entity.type
_entity.pdbx_description
1 polymer ?
#
loop_
_entity_poly.entity_id
_entity_poly.type
_entity_poly.pdbx_seq_one_letter_code
_entity_poly.pdbx_strand_id
1 'polypeptide(L)'
;MECCEKQYLVVVQCHLVQERCSGYHCEKAFHDRSGGFARYADNKQLRLLTLTCGGCCGRALHRKLAHLKKVALKRDGIKSQQIAVHFSSCISKDNYHAPPCPHLDYLKTLVERLKLDWVEDSWIGRTAEKRRQQGLYAANGDQTTTVVISSPAQQSKEIT
;
A
#
# COMPACT_ATOMS: atom_id res chain seq x y z
N MET A 1 4.69 14.39 11.80
CA MET A 1 5.11 14.59 10.40
C MET A 1 6.30 13.66 10.16
N GLU A 2 6.04 12.37 9.91
CA GLU A 2 7.08 11.30 9.88
C GLU A 2 6.80 10.29 8.75
N CYS A 3 6.42 10.76 7.57
CA CYS A 3 6.27 9.92 6.36
C CYS A 3 7.47 10.07 5.40
N CYS A 4 8.37 11.01 5.70
CA CYS A 4 9.45 11.49 4.84
C CYS A 4 10.61 10.50 4.66
N GLU A 5 10.71 9.43 5.47
CA GLU A 5 11.83 8.47 5.39
C GLU A 5 11.64 7.34 4.36
N LYS A 6 10.45 7.18 3.77
CA LYS A 6 10.25 6.11 2.77
C LYS A 6 11.05 6.40 1.50
N GLN A 7 11.61 5.37 0.89
CA GLN A 7 12.32 5.46 -0.40
C GLN A 7 11.61 4.64 -1.50
N TYR A 8 10.76 3.69 -1.11
CA TYR A 8 10.14 2.77 -2.04
C TYR A 8 8.68 2.49 -1.68
N LEU A 9 7.78 2.73 -2.62
CA LEU A 9 6.35 2.42 -2.47
C LEU A 9 6.00 1.21 -3.34
N VAL A 10 5.24 0.28 -2.77
CA VAL A 10 4.75 -0.91 -3.48
C VAL A 10 3.24 -0.87 -3.50
N VAL A 11 2.65 -0.63 -4.66
CA VAL A 11 1.19 -0.61 -4.80
C VAL A 11 0.71 -2.02 -5.14
N VAL A 12 -0.01 -2.63 -4.21
CA VAL A 12 -0.65 -3.93 -4.36
C VAL A 12 -2.04 -3.75 -4.94
N GLN A 13 -2.28 -4.37 -6.09
CA GLN A 13 -3.54 -4.31 -6.82
C GLN A 13 -4.23 -5.68 -6.83
N CYS A 14 -5.57 -5.66 -6.88
CA CYS A 14 -6.33 -6.90 -7.03
C CYS A 14 -5.97 -7.55 -8.37
N HIS A 15 -5.66 -8.86 -8.33
CA HIS A 15 -5.28 -9.61 -9.52
C HIS A 15 -6.40 -9.64 -10.57
N LEU A 16 -7.65 -9.89 -10.14
CA LEU A 16 -8.81 -9.93 -11.02
C LEU A 16 -9.09 -8.57 -11.66
N VAL A 17 -8.99 -7.48 -10.87
CA VAL A 17 -9.19 -6.12 -11.40
C VAL A 17 -8.11 -5.78 -12.44
N GLN A 18 -6.89 -6.25 -12.25
CA GLN A 18 -5.74 -6.03 -13.15
C GLN A 18 -5.81 -6.85 -14.46
N GLU A 19 -6.76 -7.77 -14.61
CA GLU A 19 -7.05 -8.37 -15.92
C GLU A 19 -7.59 -7.33 -16.92
N ARG A 20 -8.17 -6.23 -16.42
CA ARG A 20 -8.62 -5.08 -17.22
C ARG A 20 -7.90 -3.78 -16.89
N CYS A 21 -7.58 -3.55 -15.62
CA CYS A 21 -6.97 -2.30 -15.15
C CYS A 21 -5.47 -2.29 -15.45
N SER A 22 -4.99 -1.27 -16.17
CA SER A 22 -3.55 -1.10 -16.44
C SER A 22 -2.76 -0.52 -15.27
N GLY A 23 -3.43 -0.07 -14.21
CA GLY A 23 -2.82 0.65 -13.10
C GLY A 23 -2.51 2.13 -13.38
N TYR A 24 -2.86 2.65 -14.55
CA TYR A 24 -2.61 4.04 -14.98
C TYR A 24 -2.99 5.08 -13.92
N HIS A 25 -4.19 4.98 -13.33
CA HIS A 25 -4.63 5.95 -12.33
C HIS A 25 -3.83 5.90 -11.03
N CYS A 26 -3.35 4.71 -10.62
CA CYS A 26 -2.50 4.59 -9.44
C CYS A 26 -1.12 5.21 -9.68
N GLU A 27 -0.57 5.02 -10.89
CA GLU A 27 0.68 5.63 -11.32
C GLU A 27 0.56 7.17 -11.39
N LYS A 28 -0.47 7.70 -12.06
CA LYS A 28 -0.74 9.14 -12.09
C LYS A 28 -0.94 9.72 -10.69
N ALA A 29 -1.69 9.03 -9.82
CA ALA A 29 -1.89 9.49 -8.45
C ALA A 29 -0.58 9.55 -7.65
N PHE A 30 0.32 8.60 -7.88
CA PHE A 30 1.67 8.63 -7.30
C PHE A 30 2.44 9.84 -7.82
N HIS A 31 2.51 10.05 -9.14
CA HIS A 31 3.23 11.18 -9.75
C HIS A 31 2.71 12.52 -9.20
N ASP A 32 1.40 12.70 -9.18
CA ASP A 32 0.74 13.94 -8.73
C ASP A 32 0.73 14.09 -7.19
N ARG A 33 1.27 13.10 -6.45
CA ARG A 33 1.22 13.02 -4.98
C ARG A 33 -0.18 13.29 -4.44
N SER A 34 -1.17 12.59 -5.00
CA SER A 34 -2.59 12.76 -4.67
C SER A 34 -3.19 11.51 -4.04
N GLY A 35 -4.38 11.63 -3.45
CA GLY A 35 -5.06 10.51 -2.80
C GLY A 35 -4.22 9.89 -1.69
N GLY A 36 -4.04 8.57 -1.72
CA GLY A 36 -3.24 7.81 -0.75
C GLY A 36 -1.76 8.22 -0.70
N PHE A 37 -1.26 8.94 -1.71
CA PHE A 37 0.13 9.38 -1.81
C PHE A 37 0.37 10.82 -1.32
N ALA A 38 -0.67 11.56 -0.93
CA ALA A 38 -0.54 12.95 -0.47
C ALA A 38 0.41 13.11 0.72
N ARG A 39 0.51 12.07 1.57
CA ARG A 39 1.43 12.01 2.71
C ARG A 39 2.92 12.05 2.32
N TYR A 40 3.24 11.88 1.05
CA TYR A 40 4.62 11.88 0.53
C TYR A 40 4.93 13.08 -0.37
N ALA A 41 4.15 14.17 -0.26
CA ALA A 41 4.32 15.36 -1.10
C ALA A 41 5.74 15.91 -1.09
N ASP A 42 6.41 15.89 0.07
CA ASP A 42 7.76 16.45 0.23
C ASP A 42 8.89 15.52 -0.25
N ASN A 43 8.59 14.25 -0.55
CA ASN A 43 9.60 13.28 -0.92
C ASN A 43 9.72 13.11 -2.44
N LYS A 44 10.80 13.71 -2.98
CA LYS A 44 11.10 13.76 -4.42
C LYS A 44 11.79 12.52 -4.97
N GLN A 45 12.38 11.66 -4.12
CA GLN A 45 13.20 10.52 -4.57
C GLN A 45 12.50 9.16 -4.41
N LEU A 46 11.18 9.16 -4.20
CA LEU A 46 10.41 7.93 -4.10
C LEU A 46 10.39 7.16 -5.41
N ARG A 47 10.59 5.85 -5.30
CA ARG A 47 10.36 4.90 -6.38
C ARG A 47 9.02 4.19 -6.16
N LEU A 48 8.37 3.82 -7.25
CA LEU A 48 7.11 3.09 -7.25
C LEU A 48 7.30 1.74 -7.95
N LEU A 49 6.75 0.68 -7.36
CA LEU A 49 6.51 -0.59 -8.03
C LEU A 49 5.05 -0.98 -7.88
N THR A 50 4.41 -1.40 -8.96
CA THR A 50 3.08 -2.01 -8.92
C THR A 50 3.20 -3.52 -8.99
N LEU A 51 2.40 -4.22 -8.19
CA LEU A 51 2.27 -5.67 -8.27
C LEU A 51 0.85 -6.11 -7.90
N THR A 52 0.47 -7.32 -8.29
CA THR A 52 -0.84 -7.88 -7.92
C THR A 52 -0.74 -8.77 -6.68
N CYS A 53 -1.86 -8.92 -5.95
CA CYS A 53 -1.97 -9.89 -4.85
C CYS A 53 -1.79 -11.34 -5.32
N GLY A 54 -1.92 -11.59 -6.64
CA GLY A 54 -1.71 -12.87 -7.31
C GLY A 54 -2.86 -13.87 -7.17
N GLY A 55 -4.10 -13.37 -7.16
CA GLY A 55 -5.33 -14.16 -7.15
C GLY A 55 -5.81 -14.49 -5.74
N CYS A 56 -7.09 -14.77 -5.56
CA CYS A 56 -7.66 -15.06 -4.25
C CYS A 56 -7.11 -16.38 -3.68
N CYS A 57 -6.65 -16.45 -2.43
CA CYS A 57 -6.75 -15.47 -1.33
C CYS A 57 -5.56 -14.48 -1.19
N GLY A 58 -4.65 -14.41 -2.15
CA GLY A 58 -3.56 -13.43 -2.20
C GLY A 58 -2.22 -13.94 -1.68
N ARG A 59 -2.05 -15.26 -1.54
CA ARG A 59 -0.83 -15.91 -1.02
C ARG A 59 0.44 -15.59 -1.81
N ALA A 60 0.33 -15.17 -3.06
CA ALA A 60 1.50 -14.78 -3.86
C ALA A 60 2.15 -13.48 -3.33
N LEU A 61 1.39 -12.62 -2.66
CA LEU A 61 1.86 -11.34 -2.14
C LEU A 61 3.11 -11.49 -1.26
N HIS A 62 3.07 -12.41 -0.29
CA HIS A 62 4.19 -12.63 0.63
C HIS A 62 5.48 -13.01 -0.11
N ARG A 63 5.41 -13.92 -1.09
CA ARG A 63 6.58 -14.34 -1.89
C ARG A 63 7.17 -13.18 -2.70
N LYS A 64 6.31 -12.37 -3.32
CA LYS A 64 6.72 -11.19 -4.10
C LYS A 64 7.39 -10.13 -3.22
N LEU A 65 6.82 -9.82 -2.06
CA LEU A 65 7.37 -8.85 -1.12
C LEU A 65 8.68 -9.34 -0.46
N ALA A 66 8.77 -10.63 -0.11
CA ALA A 66 10.00 -11.22 0.41
C ALA A 66 11.15 -11.14 -0.61
N HIS A 67 10.84 -11.43 -1.89
CA HIS A 67 11.79 -11.26 -2.99
C HIS A 67 12.21 -9.79 -3.15
N LEU A 68 11.25 -8.86 -3.19
CA LEU A 68 11.52 -7.43 -3.29
C LEU A 68 12.44 -6.95 -2.18
N LYS A 69 12.12 -7.26 -0.91
CA LYS A 69 12.93 -6.87 0.26
C LYS A 69 14.38 -7.34 0.11
N LYS A 70 14.58 -8.59 -0.31
CA LYS A 70 15.92 -9.17 -0.53
C LYS A 70 16.67 -8.42 -1.64
N VAL A 71 16.02 -8.17 -2.77
CA VAL A 71 16.66 -7.52 -3.93
C VAL A 71 16.94 -6.04 -3.67
N ALA A 72 15.98 -5.32 -3.08
CA ALA A 72 16.12 -3.89 -2.74
C ALA A 72 17.27 -3.66 -1.75
N LEU A 73 17.40 -4.50 -0.72
CA LEU A 73 18.53 -4.43 0.20
C LEU A 73 19.85 -4.74 -0.49
N LYS A 74 19.91 -5.82 -1.29
CA LYS A 74 21.16 -6.28 -1.93
C LYS A 74 21.67 -5.31 -3.00
N ARG A 75 20.78 -4.72 -3.79
CA ARG A 75 21.15 -3.90 -4.95
C ARG A 75 21.27 -2.42 -4.60
N ASP A 76 20.36 -1.93 -3.77
CA ASP A 76 20.17 -0.49 -3.56
C ASP A 76 20.36 -0.08 -2.08
N GLY A 77 20.61 -1.03 -1.18
CA GLY A 77 20.76 -0.76 0.26
C GLY A 77 19.45 -0.37 0.97
N ILE A 78 18.30 -0.51 0.31
CA ILE A 78 16.99 -0.08 0.84
C ILE A 78 16.54 -1.08 1.93
N LYS A 79 16.40 -0.58 3.16
CA LYS A 79 15.96 -1.37 4.33
C LYS A 79 14.43 -1.48 4.37
N SER A 80 13.95 -2.47 5.13
CA SER A 80 12.50 -2.71 5.33
C SER A 80 11.73 -1.45 5.73
N GLN A 81 12.28 -0.64 6.65
CA GLN A 81 11.63 0.57 7.16
C GLN A 81 11.48 1.65 6.07
N GLN A 82 12.26 1.58 4.99
CA GLN A 82 12.20 2.52 3.88
C GLN A 82 11.22 2.07 2.79
N ILE A 83 10.54 0.93 2.97
CA ILE A 83 9.56 0.39 2.03
C ILE A 83 8.17 0.50 2.66
N ALA A 84 7.20 1.02 1.91
CA ALA A 84 5.79 1.03 2.30
C ALA A 84 4.91 0.33 1.26
N VAL A 85 4.01 -0.55 1.72
CA VAL A 85 3.10 -1.32 0.88
C VAL A 85 1.72 -0.65 0.88
N HIS A 86 1.31 -0.13 -0.26
CA HIS A 86 -0.01 0.44 -0.47
C HIS A 86 -0.99 -0.62 -0.96
N PHE A 87 -2.04 -0.91 -0.18
CA PHE A 87 -3.20 -1.61 -0.71
C PHE A 87 -4.02 -0.63 -1.53
N SER A 88 -4.00 -0.79 -2.85
CA SER A 88 -4.70 0.11 -3.76
C SER A 88 -6.20 0.16 -3.47
N SER A 89 -6.85 1.24 -3.92
CA SER A 89 -8.28 1.44 -3.67
C SER A 89 -9.18 0.38 -4.29
N CYS A 90 -8.71 -0.43 -5.25
CA CYS A 90 -9.48 -1.59 -5.74
C CYS A 90 -9.44 -2.80 -4.79
N ILE A 91 -8.56 -2.80 -3.79
CA ILE A 91 -8.52 -3.77 -2.69
C ILE A 91 -9.15 -3.18 -1.44
N SER A 92 -8.78 -1.95 -1.06
CA SER A 92 -9.14 -1.37 0.25
C SER A 92 -10.52 -0.73 0.29
N LYS A 93 -11.13 -0.40 -0.86
CA LYS A 93 -12.33 0.43 -0.90
C LYS A 93 -13.43 -0.13 -1.77
N ASP A 94 -14.66 0.22 -1.40
CA ASP A 94 -15.82 0.03 -2.23
C ASP A 94 -15.76 0.95 -3.46
N ASN A 95 -15.96 0.35 -4.64
CA ASN A 95 -15.81 0.99 -5.93
C ASN A 95 -16.61 0.25 -7.03
N TYR A 96 -16.49 0.71 -8.26
CA TYR A 96 -17.20 0.13 -9.41
C TYR A 96 -16.93 -1.35 -9.66
N HIS A 97 -15.72 -1.83 -9.36
CA HIS A 97 -15.33 -3.21 -9.64
C HIS A 97 -15.89 -4.18 -8.61
N ALA A 98 -15.83 -3.81 -7.33
CA ALA A 98 -16.25 -4.66 -6.22
C ALA A 98 -16.29 -3.85 -4.91
N PRO A 99 -16.98 -4.37 -3.88
CA PRO A 99 -16.73 -4.02 -2.49
C PRO A 99 -15.26 -4.24 -2.10
N PRO A 100 -14.83 -3.78 -0.90
CA PRO A 100 -13.50 -4.06 -0.39
C PRO A 100 -13.17 -5.56 -0.40
N CYS A 101 -11.91 -5.89 -0.61
CA CYS A 101 -11.47 -7.27 -0.70
C CYS A 101 -11.78 -8.01 0.61
N PRO A 102 -12.45 -9.18 0.57
CA PRO A 102 -12.76 -9.95 1.78
C PRO A 102 -11.52 -10.53 2.46
N HIS A 103 -10.35 -10.47 1.80
CA HIS A 103 -9.07 -10.96 2.32
C HIS A 103 -8.14 -9.83 2.76
N LEU A 104 -8.60 -8.57 2.84
CA LEU A 104 -7.75 -7.42 3.15
C LEU A 104 -6.93 -7.62 4.45
N ASP A 105 -7.55 -8.09 5.54
CA ASP A 105 -6.86 -8.32 6.80
C ASP A 105 -5.83 -9.45 6.74
N TYR A 106 -6.13 -10.49 5.95
CA TYR A 106 -5.16 -11.53 5.64
C TYR A 106 -3.96 -10.97 4.87
N LEU A 107 -4.19 -10.10 3.89
CA LEU A 107 -3.11 -9.45 3.15
C LEU A 107 -2.24 -8.57 4.06
N LYS A 108 -2.84 -7.77 4.95
CA LYS A 108 -2.11 -6.98 5.97
C LYS A 108 -1.21 -7.86 6.82
N THR A 109 -1.75 -8.97 7.32
CA THR A 109 -0.98 -9.97 8.08
C THR A 109 0.23 -10.49 7.29
N LEU A 110 0.12 -10.70 5.97
CA LEU A 110 1.25 -11.13 5.14
C LEU A 110 2.35 -10.07 5.05
N VAL A 111 1.98 -8.79 5.03
CA VAL A 111 2.94 -7.67 5.00
C VAL A 111 3.63 -7.52 6.36
N GLU A 112 2.86 -7.58 7.44
CA GLU A 112 3.36 -7.47 8.82
C GLU A 112 4.35 -8.57 9.18
N ARG A 113 4.12 -9.81 8.74
CA ARG A 113 5.07 -10.93 8.89
C ARG A 113 6.44 -10.65 8.26
N LEU A 114 6.50 -9.78 7.25
CA LEU A 114 7.74 -9.36 6.61
C LEU A 114 8.40 -8.13 7.26
N LYS A 115 7.77 -7.59 8.32
CA LYS A 115 8.16 -6.35 9.00
C LYS A 115 8.26 -5.18 8.01
N LEU A 116 7.21 -5.02 7.20
CA LEU A 116 7.03 -3.93 6.27
C LEU A 116 5.83 -3.11 6.72
N ASP A 117 5.89 -1.81 6.49
CA ASP A 117 4.76 -0.93 6.76
C ASP A 117 3.73 -1.09 5.64
N TRP A 118 2.45 -1.03 5.99
CA TRP A 118 1.36 -0.99 5.03
C TRP A 118 0.50 0.27 5.21
N VAL A 119 -0.13 0.68 4.12
CA VAL A 119 -1.02 1.82 4.03
C VAL A 119 -2.18 1.43 3.13
N GLU A 120 -3.39 1.84 3.47
CA GLU A 120 -4.52 1.73 2.55
C GLU A 120 -4.56 2.93 1.60
N ASP A 121 -5.06 2.67 0.40
CA ASP A 121 -5.27 3.60 -0.70
C ASP A 121 -4.13 3.88 -1.66
N SER A 122 -4.58 4.22 -2.87
CA SER A 122 -3.78 4.78 -3.95
C SER A 122 -4.55 5.93 -4.60
N TRP A 123 -5.25 5.65 -5.69
CA TRP A 123 -6.04 6.63 -6.43
C TRP A 123 -7.47 6.74 -5.90
N ILE A 124 -7.90 7.96 -5.62
CA ILE A 124 -9.28 8.28 -5.22
C ILE A 124 -10.02 8.85 -6.43
N GLY A 125 -10.92 8.06 -7.01
CA GLY A 125 -11.74 8.47 -8.16
C GLY A 125 -12.90 9.37 -7.76
N ARG A 126 -13.06 10.52 -8.43
CA ARG A 126 -14.15 11.48 -8.19
C ARG A 126 -15.54 10.84 -8.22
N THR A 127 -15.79 9.95 -9.19
CA THR A 127 -17.08 9.24 -9.33
C THR A 127 -17.33 8.28 -8.17
N ALA A 128 -16.32 7.52 -7.74
CA ALA A 128 -16.46 6.61 -6.60
C ALA A 128 -16.69 7.40 -5.30
N GLU A 129 -16.00 8.52 -5.13
CA GLU A 129 -16.18 9.39 -3.97
C GLU A 129 -17.58 10.02 -3.93
N LYS A 130 -18.09 10.50 -5.07
CA LYS A 130 -19.46 11.00 -5.17
C LYS A 130 -20.48 9.90 -4.81
N ARG A 131 -20.27 8.66 -5.27
CA ARG A 131 -21.15 7.52 -4.94
C ARG A 131 -21.12 7.18 -3.45
N ARG A 132 -19.96 7.28 -2.79
CA ARG A 132 -19.84 7.13 -1.33
C ARG A 132 -20.59 8.23 -0.58
N GLN A 133 -20.42 9.48 -1.00
CA GLN A 133 -21.15 10.62 -0.41
C GLN A 133 -22.67 10.48 -0.56
N GLN A 134 -23.13 9.82 -1.63
CA GLN A 134 -24.54 9.51 -1.87
C GLN A 134 -25.03 8.24 -1.14
N GLY A 135 -24.17 7.53 -0.40
CA GLY A 135 -24.50 6.27 0.27
C GLY A 135 -24.66 5.07 -0.67
N LEU A 136 -24.30 5.20 -1.95
CA LEU A 136 -24.37 4.12 -2.94
C LEU A 136 -23.23 3.10 -2.80
N TYR A 137 -22.12 3.53 -2.19
CA TYR A 137 -20.98 2.70 -1.80
C TYR A 137 -20.71 2.87 -0.32
N ALA A 138 -20.16 1.83 0.32
CA ALA A 138 -19.70 1.92 1.69
C ALA A 138 -18.74 3.10 1.84
N ALA A 139 -18.95 3.90 2.90
CA ALA A 139 -18.04 4.97 3.24
C ALA A 139 -16.62 4.41 3.41
N ASN A 140 -15.62 5.24 3.11
CA ASN A 140 -14.25 4.87 3.45
C ASN A 140 -14.20 4.59 4.96
N GLY A 141 -13.56 3.50 5.38
CA GLY A 141 -13.22 3.30 6.79
C GLY A 141 -12.39 4.47 7.30
N ASP A 142 -12.27 4.61 8.62
CA ASP A 142 -11.54 5.70 9.25
C ASP A 142 -10.17 5.89 8.59
N GLN A 143 -9.93 7.06 7.96
CA GLN A 143 -8.68 7.38 7.26
C GLN A 143 -7.48 7.46 8.21
N THR A 144 -7.75 7.37 9.51
CA THR A 144 -6.77 7.26 10.59
C THR A 144 -6.27 5.82 10.78
N THR A 145 -6.81 4.83 10.06
CA THR A 145 -6.45 3.40 10.21
C THR A 145 -5.06 3.08 9.66
N THR A 146 -4.12 3.16 10.60
CA THR A 146 -3.01 2.23 10.86
C THR A 146 -1.89 2.19 9.83
N VAL A 147 -1.02 3.20 9.91
CA VAL A 147 0.39 2.94 9.64
C VAL A 147 0.95 2.23 10.88
N VAL A 148 1.26 0.94 10.78
CA VAL A 148 2.21 0.33 11.73
C VAL A 148 3.59 0.85 11.29
N ILE A 149 3.91 2.08 11.67
CA ILE A 149 5.25 2.63 11.50
C ILE A 149 6.10 1.86 12.49
N SER A 150 7.01 1.03 12.00
CA SER A 150 8.14 0.65 12.83
C SER A 150 9.03 1.89 13.01
N SER A 151 8.71 2.71 14.02
CA SER A 151 9.55 3.81 14.47
C SER A 151 10.90 3.23 14.97
N PRO A 152 12.06 3.85 14.67
CA PRO A 152 13.36 3.38 15.12
C PRO A 152 13.55 3.72 16.61
N ALA A 153 12.88 2.97 17.49
CA ALA A 153 13.11 3.04 18.93
C ALA A 153 13.05 1.64 19.54
N GLN A 154 14.14 0.88 19.36
CA GLN A 154 14.62 -0.11 20.33
C GLN A 154 16.04 -0.58 19.91
N GLN A 155 17.01 0.31 20.10
CA GLN A 155 18.37 -0.10 20.41
C GLN A 155 18.62 0.17 21.89
N SER A 156 19.28 -0.79 22.55
CA SER A 156 19.89 -0.71 23.89
C SER A 156 18.95 -0.61 25.09
N LYS A 157 18.69 -1.75 25.73
CA LYS A 157 19.01 -1.91 27.17
C LYS A 157 19.63 -3.28 27.38
N GLU A 158 20.83 -3.25 27.94
CA GLU A 158 21.63 -4.37 28.43
C GLU A 158 20.82 -5.26 29.37
N ILE A 159 21.05 -6.57 29.33
CA ILE A 159 21.18 -7.37 30.55
C ILE A 159 22.36 -8.32 30.33
N THR A 160 23.44 -7.95 31.00
CA THR A 160 24.52 -8.73 31.63
C THR A 160 24.38 -10.24 31.61
#